data_AF-A0A4X2LG02-F1
#
_entry.id   AF-A0A4X2LG02-F1
#
_cell.length_a   1.000
_cell.length_b   1.000
_cell.length_c   1.000
_cell.angle_alpha   90.00
_cell.angle_beta   90.00
_cell.angle_gamma   90.00
#
_symmetry.space_group_name_H-M   'P 1'
#
loop_
_entity.id
_entity.type
_entity.pdbx_description
1 polymer ?
#
loop_
_entity_poly.entity_id
_entity_poly.type
_entity_poly.pdbx_seq_one_letter_code
_entity_poly.pdbx_strand_id
1 'polypeptide(L)'
;MKGMELTLTLTLLLLNFSPRKALPLDPSISCCTQVYRKNLPGKVFWNVIQVERQEANGDCHLQAYVLHRKNGRPVCVHPKNRSLARWLSRNKMRQKNYGHTTRLNPTP
;
A
#
# COMPACT_ATOMS: atom_id res chain seq x y z
N MET A 1 12.79 -17.99 52.22
CA MET A 1 12.68 -18.73 50.93
C MET A 1 11.49 -18.24 50.07
N LYS A 2 11.20 -16.93 50.01
CA LYS A 2 10.09 -16.35 49.22
C LYS A 2 10.56 -15.52 48.01
N GLY A 3 11.82 -15.08 48.02
CA GLY A 3 12.43 -14.36 46.91
C GLY A 3 12.72 -15.26 45.69
N MET A 4 13.06 -16.53 45.92
CA MET A 4 13.35 -17.49 44.85
C MET A 4 12.13 -17.81 43.96
N GLU A 5 10.94 -17.87 44.56
CA GLU A 5 9.65 -18.09 43.87
C GLU A 5 9.28 -16.91 42.95
N LEU A 6 9.49 -15.67 43.43
CA LEU A 6 9.22 -14.47 42.64
C LEU A 6 10.19 -14.33 41.46
N THR A 7 11.45 -14.70 41.65
CA THR A 7 12.42 -14.73 40.55
C THR A 7 12.11 -15.81 39.53
N LEU A 8 11.63 -16.98 39.96
CA LEU A 8 11.30 -18.10 39.07
C LEU A 8 10.05 -17.79 38.23
N THR A 9 9.02 -17.22 38.85
CA THR A 9 7.79 -16.81 38.16
C THR A 9 8.05 -15.69 37.14
N LEU A 10 8.90 -14.70 37.48
CA LEU A 10 9.26 -13.62 36.56
C LEU A 10 10.09 -14.12 35.37
N THR A 11 11.02 -15.06 35.60
CA THR A 11 11.80 -15.66 34.51
C THR A 11 10.93 -16.52 33.58
N LEU A 12 10.00 -17.31 34.14
CA LEU A 12 9.00 -18.03 33.35
C LEU A 12 8.13 -17.07 32.51
N LEU A 13 7.71 -15.94 33.05
CA LEU A 13 6.91 -14.96 32.32
C LEU A 13 7.68 -14.36 31.14
N LEU A 14 8.96 -14.02 31.34
CA LEU A 14 9.82 -13.48 30.29
C LEU A 14 10.14 -14.50 29.18
N LEU A 15 10.29 -15.78 29.53
CA LEU A 15 10.49 -16.86 28.54
C LEU A 15 9.22 -17.10 27.70
N ASN A 16 8.03 -16.92 28.28
CA ASN A 16 6.76 -17.03 27.57
C ASN A 16 6.36 -15.76 26.81
N PHE A 17 7.00 -14.62 27.11
CA PHE A 17 6.90 -13.39 26.33
C PHE A 17 7.71 -13.52 25.04
N SER A 18 7.31 -14.48 24.20
CA SER A 18 7.75 -14.50 22.83
C SER A 18 7.21 -13.24 22.17
N PRO A 19 8.06 -12.32 21.68
CA PRO A 19 7.56 -11.30 20.77
C PRO A 19 6.95 -12.06 19.61
N ARG A 20 5.63 -11.95 19.43
CA ARG A 20 4.99 -12.40 18.19
C ARG A 20 5.70 -11.64 17.09
N LYS A 21 6.69 -12.28 16.45
CA LYS A 21 7.27 -11.77 15.23
C LYS A 21 6.09 -11.72 14.27
N ALA A 22 5.59 -10.52 13.99
CA ALA A 22 4.70 -10.31 12.88
C ALA A 22 5.46 -10.88 11.68
N LEU A 23 5.01 -12.04 11.20
CA LEU A 23 5.50 -12.59 9.94
C LEU A 23 5.37 -11.45 8.93
N PRO A 24 6.43 -11.11 8.17
CA PRO A 24 6.28 -10.17 7.07
C PRO A 24 5.10 -10.67 6.24
N LEU A 25 4.10 -9.82 6.02
CA LEU A 25 3.04 -10.17 5.06
C LEU A 25 3.73 -10.60 3.77
N ASP A 26 3.21 -11.65 3.17
CA ASP A 26 3.73 -12.20 1.92
C ASP A 26 4.09 -11.05 0.97
N PRO A 27 5.37 -10.93 0.54
CA PRO A 27 5.81 -9.82 -0.29
C PRO A 27 5.07 -9.74 -1.63
N SER A 28 4.30 -10.77 -1.98
CA SER A 28 3.46 -10.81 -3.17
C SER A 28 2.28 -9.81 -3.16
N ILE A 29 1.82 -9.32 -2.00
CA ILE A 29 0.68 -8.38 -1.93
C ILE A 29 1.07 -7.11 -1.17
N SER A 30 1.37 -6.03 -1.92
CA SER A 30 1.62 -4.70 -1.36
C SER A 30 0.35 -3.83 -1.43
N CYS A 31 -0.31 -3.63 -0.29
CA CYS A 31 -1.52 -2.80 -0.21
C CYS A 31 -1.23 -1.36 0.22
N CYS A 32 -1.91 -0.40 -0.43
CA CYS A 32 -2.06 0.95 0.10
C CYS A 32 -2.86 0.93 1.42
N THR A 33 -2.23 1.36 2.51
CA THR A 33 -2.88 1.55 3.82
C THR A 33 -3.34 2.99 4.06
N GLN A 34 -2.83 3.94 3.27
CA GLN A 34 -3.26 5.34 3.27
C GLN A 34 -3.29 5.89 1.85
N VAL A 35 -4.19 6.83 1.60
CA VAL A 35 -4.41 7.43 0.28
C VAL A 35 -4.49 8.95 0.34
N TYR A 36 -3.91 9.62 -0.65
CA TYR A 36 -4.08 11.06 -0.84
C TYR A 36 -5.48 11.39 -1.37
N ARG A 37 -6.28 12.06 -0.55
CA ARG A 37 -7.65 12.51 -0.90
C ARG A 37 -7.69 13.94 -1.46
N LYS A 38 -6.80 14.82 -0.98
CA LYS A 38 -6.68 16.22 -1.43
C LYS A 38 -6.00 16.30 -2.80
N ASN A 39 -6.22 17.40 -3.52
CA ASN A 39 -5.60 17.65 -4.82
C ASN A 39 -4.07 17.52 -4.73
N LEU A 40 -3.51 16.76 -5.67
CA LEU A 40 -2.07 16.57 -5.79
C LEU A 40 -1.45 17.71 -6.61
N PRO A 41 -0.24 18.17 -6.24
CA PRO A 41 0.53 19.09 -7.06
C PRO A 41 1.01 18.39 -8.35
N GLY A 42 1.08 19.15 -9.45
CA GLY A 42 1.44 18.62 -10.78
C GLY A 42 2.77 17.85 -10.81
N LYS A 43 3.75 18.28 -9.99
CA LYS A 43 5.07 17.64 -9.86
C LYS A 43 5.01 16.16 -9.47
N VAL A 44 3.95 15.73 -8.77
CA VAL A 44 3.77 14.30 -8.42
C VAL A 44 3.65 13.43 -9.67
N PHE A 45 3.09 13.98 -10.75
CA PHE A 45 2.80 13.21 -11.97
C PHE A 45 3.95 13.17 -13.00
N TRP A 46 4.99 14.00 -12.85
CA TRP A 46 6.04 14.15 -13.89
C TRP A 46 6.82 12.86 -14.20
N ASN A 47 7.04 12.00 -13.22
CA ASN A 47 7.85 10.80 -13.37
C ASN A 47 7.04 9.51 -13.17
N VAL A 48 5.72 9.56 -13.38
CA VAL A 48 4.86 8.38 -13.28
C VAL A 48 5.11 7.49 -14.49
N ILE A 49 5.59 6.27 -14.24
CA ILE A 49 5.93 5.28 -15.27
C ILE A 49 4.87 4.20 -15.43
N GLN A 50 4.09 3.95 -14.38
CA GLN A 50 3.03 2.96 -14.36
C GLN A 50 1.96 3.41 -13.39
N VAL A 51 0.71 3.11 -13.73
CA VAL A 51 -0.44 3.31 -12.87
C VAL A 51 -1.14 1.98 -12.71
N GLU A 52 -1.42 1.63 -11.47
CA GLU A 52 -2.16 0.43 -11.12
C GLU A 52 -3.40 0.81 -10.33
N ARG A 53 -4.51 0.12 -10.59
CA ARG A 53 -5.71 0.22 -9.76
C ARG A 53 -5.73 -0.96 -8.80
N GLN A 54 -5.63 -0.63 -7.53
CA GLN A 54 -5.83 -1.55 -6.42
C GLN A 54 -7.33 -1.57 -6.08
N GLU A 55 -7.94 -2.75 -6.19
CA GLU A 55 -9.32 -2.96 -5.77
C GLU A 55 -9.41 -3.19 -4.25
N ALA A 56 -10.61 -3.03 -3.71
CA ALA A 56 -10.91 -3.37 -2.31
C ALA A 56 -11.51 -4.77 -2.22
N ASN A 57 -10.78 -5.79 -2.69
CA ASN A 57 -11.27 -7.14 -2.97
C ASN A 57 -10.92 -8.19 -1.89
N GLY A 58 -10.80 -7.79 -0.62
CA GLY A 58 -10.55 -8.69 0.51
C GLY A 58 -9.07 -8.80 0.89
N ASP A 59 -8.16 -8.80 -0.09
CA ASP A 59 -6.71 -8.75 0.17
C ASP A 59 -6.27 -7.35 0.58
N CYS A 60 -6.80 -6.33 -0.10
CA CYS A 60 -6.66 -4.94 0.27
C CYS A 60 -8.03 -4.36 0.66
N HIS A 61 -8.06 -3.57 1.74
CA HIS A 61 -9.31 -2.97 2.24
C HIS A 61 -9.60 -1.57 1.70
N LEU A 62 -8.63 -0.96 1.00
CA LEU A 62 -8.76 0.38 0.45
C LEU A 62 -8.66 0.32 -1.07
N GLN A 63 -9.62 0.95 -1.75
CA GLN A 63 -9.49 1.19 -3.19
C GLN A 63 -8.53 2.36 -3.43
N ALA A 64 -7.56 2.16 -4.31
CA ALA A 64 -6.53 3.16 -4.59
C ALA A 64 -6.03 3.08 -6.03
N TYR A 65 -5.49 4.21 -6.50
CA TYR A 65 -4.57 4.21 -7.63
C TYR A 65 -3.14 4.30 -7.10
N VAL A 66 -2.30 3.37 -7.54
CA VAL A 66 -0.87 3.32 -7.20
C VAL A 66 -0.08 3.93 -8.35
N LEU A 67 0.54 5.08 -8.09
CA LEU A 67 1.39 5.76 -9.06
C LEU A 67 2.84 5.35 -8.85
N HIS A 68 3.35 4.44 -9.68
CA HIS A 68 4.74 4.05 -9.67
C HIS A 68 5.58 5.11 -10.37
N ARG A 69 6.68 5.52 -9.73
CA ARG A 69 7.55 6.59 -10.21
C ARG A 69 8.92 6.03 -10.55
N LYS A 70 9.56 6.58 -11.59
CA LYS A 70 10.87 6.13 -12.09
C LYS A 70 11.91 6.01 -10.97
N ASN A 71 12.02 7.02 -10.12
CA ASN A 71 12.99 7.10 -9.02
C ASN A 71 12.33 7.53 -7.70
N GLY A 72 11.41 6.74 -7.16
CA GLY A 72 10.81 7.05 -5.86
C GLY A 72 9.74 6.07 -5.41
N ARG A 73 9.27 6.25 -4.16
CA ARG A 73 8.20 5.42 -3.61
C ARG A 73 6.90 5.59 -4.41
N PRO A 74 6.08 4.53 -4.55
CA PRO A 74 4.75 4.66 -5.11
C PRO A 74 3.91 5.67 -4.32
N VAL A 75 2.99 6.34 -5.01
CA VAL A 75 2.04 7.26 -4.38
C VAL A 75 0.64 6.67 -4.49
N CYS A 76 0.02 6.38 -3.34
CA CYS A 76 -1.34 5.88 -3.25
C CYS A 76 -2.34 7.03 -3.26
N VAL A 77 -3.26 7.03 -4.22
CA VAL A 77 -4.20 8.14 -4.44
C VAL A 77 -5.64 7.63 -4.41
N HIS A 78 -6.52 8.37 -3.74
CA HIS A 78 -7.91 7.98 -3.63
C HIS A 78 -8.63 8.11 -5.00
N PRO A 79 -9.53 7.18 -5.38
CA PRO A 79 -10.21 7.22 -6.69
C PRO A 79 -10.98 8.52 -6.99
N LYS A 80 -11.52 9.17 -5.95
CA LYS A 80 -12.23 10.46 -6.05
C LYS A 80 -11.31 11.70 -6.16
N ASN A 81 -9.99 11.53 -6.26
CA ASN A 81 -9.05 12.66 -6.34
C ASN A 81 -9.16 13.37 -7.71
N ARG A 82 -9.52 14.67 -7.70
CA ARG A 82 -9.75 15.43 -8.93
C ARG A 82 -8.48 15.69 -9.74
N SER A 83 -7.33 15.89 -9.10
CA SER A 83 -6.06 16.07 -9.81
C SER A 83 -5.68 14.80 -10.58
N LEU A 84 -5.86 13.64 -9.96
CA LEU A 84 -5.63 12.35 -10.61
C LEU A 84 -6.57 12.14 -11.80
N ALA A 85 -7.88 12.33 -11.60
CA ALA A 85 -8.86 12.15 -12.68
C ALA A 85 -8.52 13.00 -13.91
N ARG A 86 -8.20 14.29 -13.70
CA ARG A 86 -7.77 15.18 -14.80
C ARG A 86 -6.50 14.69 -15.47
N TRP A 87 -5.51 14.23 -14.71
CA TRP A 87 -4.26 13.74 -15.28
C TRP A 87 -4.49 12.44 -16.09
N LEU A 88 -5.26 11.48 -15.57
CA LEU A 88 -5.60 10.25 -16.30
C LEU A 88 -6.30 10.55 -17.63
N SER A 89 -7.28 11.46 -17.63
CA SER A 89 -8.00 11.87 -18.84
C SER A 89 -7.07 12.54 -19.86
N ARG A 90 -6.21 13.47 -19.42
CA ARG A 90 -5.25 14.15 -20.31
C ARG A 90 -4.26 13.20 -20.96
N ASN A 91 -3.83 12.17 -20.23
CA ASN A 91 -2.91 11.16 -20.73
C ASN A 91 -3.62 9.98 -21.40
N LYS A 92 -4.95 10.09 -21.61
CA LYS A 92 -5.80 9.07 -22.25
C LYS A 92 -5.57 7.66 -21.69
N MET A 93 -5.43 7.57 -20.37
CA MET A 93 -5.15 6.32 -19.69
C MET A 93 -6.38 5.41 -19.71
N ARG A 94 -6.23 4.16 -20.14
CA ARG A 94 -7.29 3.14 -20.14
C ARG A 94 -6.89 1.93 -19.32
N GLN A 95 -7.88 1.32 -18.68
CA GLN A 95 -7.70 0.10 -17.89
C GLN A 95 -7.41 -1.09 -18.82
N LYS A 96 -6.46 -1.92 -18.43
CA LYS A 96 -6.17 -3.24 -18.98
C LYS A 96 -6.00 -4.21 -17.82
N ASN A 97 -6.73 -5.32 -17.88
CA ASN A 97 -6.68 -6.35 -16.86
C ASN A 97 -5.58 -7.36 -17.21
N TYR A 98 -4.73 -7.67 -16.24
CA TYR A 98 -3.67 -8.67 -16.32
C TYR A 98 -3.87 -9.65 -15.16
N GLY A 99 -4.80 -10.59 -15.31
CA GLY A 99 -5.19 -11.51 -14.25
C GLY A 99 -5.78 -10.78 -13.05
N HIS A 100 -5.07 -10.79 -11.91
CA HIS A 100 -5.50 -10.14 -10.67
C HIS A 100 -5.15 -8.63 -10.62
N THR A 101 -4.30 -8.15 -11.52
CA THR A 101 -3.84 -6.75 -11.54
C THR A 101 -4.55 -5.94 -12.62
N THR A 102 -5.08 -4.76 -12.26
CA THR A 102 -5.60 -3.79 -13.24
C THR A 102 -4.59 -2.68 -13.46
N ARG A 103 -3.99 -2.60 -14.66
CA ARG A 103 -3.05 -1.53 -15.02
C ARG A 103 -3.71 -0.49 -15.91
N LEU A 104 -3.30 0.76 -15.76
CA LEU A 104 -3.69 1.85 -16.65
C LEU A 104 -2.53 2.17 -17.58
N ASN A 105 -2.81 2.09 -18.88
CA ASN A 105 -1.85 2.36 -19.94
C ASN A 105 -2.36 3.51 -20.83
N PRO A 106 -1.46 4.34 -21.40
CA PRO A 106 -1.84 5.32 -22.41
C PRO A 106 -2.46 4.60 -23.61
N THR A 107 -3.49 5.19 -24.21
CA THR A 107 -3.86 4.79 -25.57
C THR A 107 -2.78 5.21 -26.55
N PRO A 108 -2.48 4.38 -27.58
CA PRO A 108 -1.71 4.83 -28.74
C PRO A 108 -2.40 6.01 -29.44
#